data_AF-A0A2D6M6I0-F1
#
_entry.id   AF-A0A2D6M6I0-F1
#
_cell.length_a   1.000
_cell.length_b   1.000
_cell.length_c   1.000
_cell.angle_alpha   90.00
_cell.angle_beta   90.00
_cell.angle_gamma   90.00
#
_symmetry.space_group_name_H-M   'P 1'
#
loop_
_entity.id
_entity.type
_entity.pdbx_description
1 polymer ?
#
loop_
_entity_poly.entity_id
_entity_poly.type
_entity_poly.pdbx_seq_one_letter_code
_entity_poly.pdbx_strand_id
1 'polypeptide(L)' 'MARGINRGFQRRAELKARVDELAEERAKRTPKQQLALLDKRLGKGKGAKKERAQLARELEK' A
#
# COMPACT_ATOMS: atom_id res chain seq x y z
N MET A 1 -10.22 27.93 -29.27
CA MET A 1 -9.09 27.34 -28.52
C MET A 1 -9.64 26.27 -27.59
N ALA A 2 -9.46 24.99 -27.93
CA ALA A 2 -9.90 23.90 -27.06
C ALA A 2 -9.05 23.90 -25.78
N ARG A 3 -9.63 24.33 -24.66
CA ARG A 3 -9.03 24.18 -23.33
C ARG A 3 -9.03 22.68 -23.00
N GLY A 4 -8.05 21.96 -23.52
CA GLY A 4 -7.83 20.55 -23.23
C GLY A 4 -7.67 20.42 -21.72
N ILE A 5 -8.71 19.94 -21.05
CA ILE A 5 -8.74 19.82 -19.60
C ILE A 5 -7.60 18.87 -19.24
N ASN A 6 -6.62 19.38 -18.48
CA ASN A 6 -5.39 18.69 -18.09
C ASN A 6 -5.66 17.57 -17.05
N ARG A 7 -6.74 16.80 -17.27
CA ARG A 7 -7.27 15.75 -16.40
C ARG A 7 -6.25 14.63 -16.19
N GLY A 8 -5.38 14.39 -17.18
CA GLY A 8 -4.32 13.39 -17.08
C GLY A 8 -3.27 13.76 -16.02
N PHE A 9 -2.87 15.02 -15.94
CA PHE A 9 -1.93 15.49 -14.91
C PHE A 9 -2.58 15.51 -13.53
N GLN A 10 -3.81 16.02 -13.44
CA GLN A 10 -4.59 16.03 -12.19
C GLN A 10 -4.81 14.61 -11.65
N ARG A 11 -5.23 13.67 -12.49
CA ARG A 11 -5.41 12.26 -12.10
C ARG A 11 -4.11 11.61 -11.64
N ARG A 12 -2.96 11.92 -12.27
CA ARG A 12 -1.66 11.41 -11.81
C ARG A 12 -1.27 11.99 -10.45
N ALA A 13 -1.54 13.26 -10.22
CA ALA A 13 -1.29 13.89 -8.92
C ALA A 13 -2.18 13.29 -7.82
N GLU A 14 -3.47 13.06 -8.10
CA GLU A 14 -4.41 12.39 -7.18
C GLU A 14 -3.97 10.96 -6.85
N LEU A 15 -3.55 10.18 -7.85
CA LEU A 15 -3.05 8.82 -7.64
C LEU A 15 -1.76 8.82 -6.83
N LYS A 16 -0.86 9.79 -7.05
CA LYS A 16 0.35 9.94 -6.26
C LYS A 16 0.03 10.24 -4.80
N ALA A 17 -0.83 11.22 -4.54
CA ALA A 17 -1.26 11.56 -3.18
C ALA A 17 -1.86 10.35 -2.45
N ARG A 18 -2.73 9.59 -3.12
CA ARG A 18 -3.30 8.33 -2.60
C ARG A 18 -2.23 7.29 -2.26
N VAL A 19 -1.20 7.16 -3.08
CA VAL A 19 -0.10 6.21 -2.83
C VAL A 19 0.75 6.65 -1.64
N ASP A 20 1.03 7.94 -1.53
CA ASP A 20 1.81 8.51 -0.42
C ASP A 20 1.05 8.34 0.92
N GLU A 21 -0.26 8.60 0.95
CA GLU A 21 -1.11 8.32 2.11
C GLU A 21 -1.07 6.84 2.52
N LEU A 22 -1.19 5.93 1.56
CA LEU A 22 -1.12 4.48 1.83
C LEU A 22 0.26 4.06 2.34
N ALA A 23 1.33 4.71 1.89
CA ALA A 23 2.68 4.45 2.37
C ALA A 23 2.85 4.91 3.83
N GLU A 24 2.36 6.10 4.17
CA GLU A 24 2.37 6.58 5.56
C GLU A 24 1.55 5.67 6.49
N GLU A 25 0.36 5.24 6.06
CA GLU A 25 -0.44 4.32 6.85
C GLU A 25 0.25 2.97 7.06
N ARG A 26 1.03 2.50 6.08
CA ARG A 26 1.86 1.29 6.24
C ARG A 26 2.99 1.53 7.22
N ALA A 27 3.69 2.66 7.12
CA ALA A 27 4.78 3.01 8.04
C ALA A 27 4.32 3.12 9.51
N LYS A 28 3.08 3.56 9.73
CA LYS A 28 2.46 3.65 11.08
C LYS A 28 2.05 2.27 11.63
N ARG A 29 1.90 1.24 10.80
CA ARG A 29 1.51 -0.12 11.24
C ARG A 29 2.73 -0.91 11.65
N THR A 30 2.63 -1.66 12.75
CA THR A 30 3.67 -2.63 13.09
C THR A 30 3.65 -3.81 12.11
N PRO A 31 4.77 -4.54 11.93
CA PRO A 31 4.78 -5.68 11.01
C PRO A 31 3.73 -6.76 11.34
N LYS A 32 3.42 -6.97 12.64
CA LYS A 32 2.32 -7.85 13.09
C LYS A 32 0.94 -7.36 12.63
N GLN A 33 0.68 -6.05 12.75
CA GLN A 33 -0.58 -5.46 12.29
C GLN A 33 -0.73 -5.53 10.78
N GLN A 34 0.37 -5.36 10.04
CA GLN A 34 0.37 -5.46 8.58
C GLN A 34 0.10 -6.90 8.10
N LEU A 35 0.69 -7.90 8.76
CA LEU A 35 0.38 -9.32 8.55
C LEU A 35 -1.10 -9.65 8.82
N ALA A 36 -1.65 -9.19 9.94
CA ALA A 36 -3.06 -9.40 10.28
C ALA A 36 -4.02 -8.78 9.25
N LEU A 37 -3.67 -7.60 8.72
CA LEU A 37 -4.46 -6.92 7.70
C LEU A 37 -4.38 -7.64 6.34
N LEU A 38 -3.21 -8.18 5.97
CA LEU A 38 -3.05 -9.03 4.79
C LEU A 38 -3.89 -10.31 4.92
N ASP A 39 -3.85 -10.97 6.08
CA ASP A 39 -4.66 -12.16 6.36
C ASP A 39 -6.16 -11.87 6.27
N LYS A 40 -6.62 -10.69 6.75
CA LYS A 40 -8.01 -10.26 6.65
C LYS A 40 -8.46 -9.99 5.21
N ARG A 41 -7.60 -9.41 4.36
CA ARG A 41 -7.95 -9.01 2.99
C ARG A 41 -7.85 -10.14 1.97
N LEU A 42 -6.80 -10.95 2.08
CA LEU A 42 -6.46 -11.97 1.07
C LEU A 42 -6.77 -13.39 1.56
N GLY A 43 -7.00 -13.57 2.86
CA GLY A 43 -7.07 -14.86 3.52
C GLY A 43 -5.71 -15.28 4.09
N LYS A 44 -5.74 -16.02 5.21
CA LYS A 44 -4.54 -16.58 5.84
C LYS A 44 -3.71 -17.39 4.84
N GLY A 45 -2.43 -17.10 4.73
CA GLY A 45 -1.50 -17.81 3.82
C GLY A 45 -1.77 -17.60 2.31
N LYS A 46 -2.84 -16.90 1.92
CA LYS A 46 -3.18 -16.59 0.52
C LYS A 46 -2.64 -15.22 0.10
N GLY A 47 -2.08 -15.12 -1.11
CA GLY A 47 -1.54 -13.87 -1.65
C GLY A 47 -0.31 -13.29 -0.91
N ALA A 48 0.25 -12.20 -1.45
CA ALA A 48 1.29 -11.37 -0.83
C ALA A 48 2.49 -12.12 -0.19
N LYS A 49 2.93 -13.25 -0.76
CA LYS A 49 4.00 -14.11 -0.20
C LYS A 49 5.31 -13.34 0.07
N LYS A 50 5.70 -12.43 -0.83
CA LYS A 50 6.90 -11.61 -0.68
C LYS A 50 6.79 -10.63 0.49
N GLU A 51 5.67 -9.89 0.60
CA GLU A 51 5.40 -8.99 1.72
C GLU A 51 5.38 -9.74 3.05
N ARG A 52 4.72 -10.91 3.12
CA ARG A 52 4.73 -11.74 4.33
C ARG A 52 6.15 -12.17 4.75
N ALA A 53 6.98 -12.61 3.80
CA ALA A 53 8.35 -13.02 4.08
C ALA A 53 9.21 -11.84 4.56
N GLN A 54 9.01 -10.65 4.00
CA GLN A 54 9.71 -9.44 4.42
C GLN A 54 9.29 -9.01 5.83
N LEU A 55 8.00 -8.99 6.11
CA LEU A 55 7.47 -8.66 7.44
C LEU A 55 7.90 -9.69 8.51
N ALA A 56 8.02 -10.98 8.13
CA ALA A 56 8.54 -12.01 9.04
C ALA A 56 10.01 -11.75 9.41
N ARG A 57 10.86 -11.38 8.43
CA ARG A 57 12.26 -11.01 8.70
C ARG A 57 12.40 -9.78 9.60
N GLU A 58 11.49 -8.81 9.46
CA GLU A 58 11.46 -7.63 10.33
C GLU A 58 10.99 -7.95 11.75
N LEU A 59 10.23 -9.03 11.96
CA LEU A 59 9.81 -9.50 13.28
C LEU A 59 10.86 -10.36 14.00
N GLU A 60 11.78 -10.98 13.26
CA GLU A 60 12.88 -11.79 13.79
C GLU A 60 14.12 -10.96 14.17
N LYS A 61 14.15 -9.67 13.78
CA LYS A 61 15.19 -8.70 14.12
C LYS A 61 14.95 -8.06 15.48
#